data_AF-A0A7Y0S1B8-F1
#
_entry.id   AF-A0A7Y0S1B8-F1
#
_cell.length_a   1.000
_cell.length_b   1.000
_cell.length_c   1.000
_cell.angle_alpha   90.00
_cell.angle_beta   90.00
_cell.angle_gamma   90.00
#
_symmetry.space_group_name_H-M   'P 1'
#
loop_
_entity.id
_entity.type
_entity.pdbx_description
1 polymer ?
#
loop_
_entity_poly.entity_id
_entity_poly.type
_entity_poly.pdbx_seq_one_letter_code
_entity_poly.pdbx_strand_id
1 'polypeptide(L)'
;MTIDTLVVLAYFFFLVAIGWMFRKFTTSTSDYFRGGGKMLWWMVGATAFMTQFSAWTFTGAAGRAFNDGFVVVILFLANAFGYF
;
A
#
# COMPACT_ATOMS: atom_id res chain seq x y z
N MET A 1 -2.14 -4.24 -29.27
CA MET A 1 -2.18 -4.15 -27.80
C MET A 1 -1.38 -5.32 -27.25
N THR A 2 -0.21 -5.07 -26.69
CA THR A 2 0.60 -6.12 -26.07
C THR A 2 -0.08 -6.60 -24.79
N ILE A 3 0.18 -7.84 -24.39
CA ILE A 3 -0.39 -8.46 -23.17
C ILE A 3 -0.09 -7.58 -21.94
N ASP A 4 1.10 -6.95 -21.89
CA ASP A 4 1.50 -6.08 -20.79
C ASP A 4 0.55 -4.89 -20.59
N THR A 5 0.15 -4.23 -21.68
CA THR A 5 -0.80 -3.11 -21.61
C THR A 5 -2.16 -3.57 -21.10
N LEU A 6 -2.61 -4.76 -21.51
CA LEU A 6 -3.87 -5.32 -21.04
C LEU A 6 -3.84 -5.61 -19.53
N VAL A 7 -2.73 -6.17 -19.03
CA VAL A 7 -2.56 -6.44 -17.59
C VAL A 7 -2.61 -5.15 -16.78
N VAL A 8 -1.93 -4.10 -17.23
CA VAL A 8 -1.95 -2.79 -16.56
C VAL A 8 -3.36 -2.19 -16.55
N LEU A 9 -4.09 -2.25 -17.67
CA LEU A 9 -5.46 -1.76 -17.73
C LEU A 9 -6.38 -2.56 -16.79
N ALA A 10 -6.27 -3.89 -16.78
CA ALA A 10 -7.05 -4.74 -15.89
C ALA A 10 -6.80 -4.40 -14.40
N TYR A 11 -5.55 -4.11 -14.03
CA TYR A 11 -5.21 -3.65 -12.68
C TYR A 11 -5.91 -2.34 -12.32
N PHE A 12 -5.92 -1.34 -13.21
CA PHE A 12 -6.64 -0.08 -12.94
C PHE A 12 -8.15 -0.29 -12.79
N PHE A 13 -8.76 -1.11 -13.66
CA PHE A 13 -10.19 -1.43 -13.54
C PHE A 13 -10.50 -2.15 -12.22
N PHE A 14 -9.63 -3.06 -11.80
CA PHE A 14 -9.77 -3.76 -10.53
C PHE A 14 -9.77 -2.79 -9.33
N LEU A 15 -8.86 -1.81 -9.31
CA LEU A 15 -8.83 -0.78 -8.25
C LEU A 15 -10.12 0.03 -8.20
N VAL A 16 -10.63 0.47 -9.36
CA VAL A 16 -11.89 1.23 -9.44
C VAL A 16 -13.08 0.37 -8.99
N ALA A 17 -13.11 -0.90 -9.40
CA ALA A 17 -14.17 -1.83 -9.04
C ALA A 17 -14.24 -2.08 -7.52
N ILE A 18 -13.08 -2.23 -6.86
CA ILE A 18 -13.02 -2.36 -5.39
C ILE A 18 -13.57 -1.09 -4.74
N GLY A 19 -13.09 0.09 -5.12
CA GLY A 19 -13.56 1.35 -4.53
C GLY A 19 -15.08 1.52 -4.68
N TRP A 20 -15.63 1.17 -5.85
CA TRP A 20 -17.06 1.23 -6.11
C TRP A 20 -17.86 0.22 -5.27
N MET A 21 -17.37 -1.02 -5.17
CA MET A 21 -18.02 -2.10 -4.41
C MET A 21 -18.11 -1.77 -2.92
N PHE A 22 -17.01 -1.26 -2.34
CA PHE A 22 -16.94 -1.00 -0.91
C PHE A 22 -17.57 0.33 -0.47
N ARG A 23 -17.93 1.23 -1.41
CA ARG A 23 -18.55 2.53 -1.10
C ARG A 23 -19.83 2.40 -0.24
N LYS A 24 -20.62 1.35 -0.45
CA LYS A 24 -21.88 1.13 0.29
C LYS A 24 -21.69 0.74 1.75
N PHE A 25 -20.47 0.39 2.16
CA PHE A 25 -20.14 0.00 3.53
C PHE A 25 -19.76 1.19 4.42
N THR A 26 -19.69 2.39 3.83
CA THR A 26 -19.36 3.63 4.55
C THR A 26 -20.60 4.50 4.69
N THR A 27 -21.31 4.38 5.81
CA THR A 27 -22.53 5.16 6.10
C THR A 27 -22.31 6.22 7.16
N SER A 28 -21.36 6.00 8.08
CA SER A 28 -21.01 6.95 9.14
C SER A 28 -19.54 7.38 9.09
N THR A 29 -19.23 8.48 9.77
CA THR A 29 -17.84 8.94 9.99
C THR A 29 -16.98 7.86 10.66
N SER A 30 -17.56 7.08 11.57
CA SER A 30 -16.89 5.96 12.23
C SER A 30 -16.53 4.83 11.25
N ASP A 31 -17.40 4.56 10.27
CA ASP A 31 -17.12 3.55 9.24
C ASP A 31 -15.99 4.02 8.32
N TYR A 32 -15.95 5.31 7.99
CA TYR A 32 -14.93 5.89 7.13
C TYR A 32 -13.53 5.87 7.75
N PHE A 33 -13.39 6.31 9.02
CA PHE A 33 -12.07 6.49 9.62
C PHE A 33 -11.51 5.23 10.31
N ARG A 34 -12.37 4.37 10.88
CA ARG A 34 -11.93 3.21 11.66
C ARG A 34 -12.61 1.89 11.25
N GLY A 35 -13.26 1.87 10.08
CA GLY A 35 -13.97 0.68 9.58
C GLY A 35 -15.06 0.19 10.53
N GLY A 36 -15.68 1.10 11.30
CA GLY A 36 -16.75 0.78 12.24
C GLY A 36 -16.32 -0.10 13.43
N GLY A 37 -15.01 -0.25 13.66
CA GLY A 37 -14.46 -1.17 14.67
C GLY A 37 -14.58 -2.66 14.31
N LYS A 38 -14.88 -2.98 13.04
CA LYS A 38 -15.12 -4.35 12.56
C LYS A 38 -13.96 -4.92 11.74
N MET A 39 -12.90 -4.15 11.55
CA MET A 39 -11.74 -4.55 10.75
C MET A 39 -10.93 -5.61 11.49
N LEU A 40 -10.62 -6.71 10.81
CA LEU A 40 -9.81 -7.79 11.37
C LEU A 40 -8.37 -7.29 11.61
N TRP A 41 -7.78 -7.67 12.75
CA TRP A 41 -6.46 -7.20 13.16
C TRP A 41 -5.38 -7.44 12.09
N TRP A 42 -5.44 -8.55 11.36
CA TRP A 42 -4.50 -8.87 10.30
C TRP A 42 -4.71 -8.00 9.05
N MET A 43 -5.95 -7.59 8.74
CA MET A 43 -6.24 -6.67 7.64
C MET A 43 -5.69 -5.28 7.95
N VAL A 44 -5.91 -4.82 9.19
CA VAL A 44 -5.37 -3.54 9.67
C VAL A 44 -3.84 -3.59 9.69
N GLY A 45 -3.25 -4.66 10.21
CA GLY A 45 -1.80 -4.85 10.24
C GLY A 45 -1.17 -4.91 8.85
N ALA A 46 -1.77 -5.66 7.92
CA ALA A 46 -1.29 -5.72 6.54
C ALA A 46 -1.39 -4.35 5.85
N THR A 47 -2.47 -3.60 6.09
CA THR A 47 -2.63 -2.25 5.54
C THR A 47 -1.57 -1.30 6.12
N ALA A 48 -1.37 -1.30 7.43
CA ALA A 48 -0.35 -0.49 8.10
C ALA A 48 1.07 -0.81 7.61
N PHE A 49 1.36 -2.09 7.38
CA PHE A 49 2.61 -2.49 6.74
C PHE A 49 2.73 -1.94 5.31
N MET A 50 1.72 -2.15 4.47
CA MET A 50 1.73 -1.71 3.08
C MET A 50 1.79 -0.19 2.92
N THR A 51 1.22 0.59 3.84
CA THR A 51 1.28 2.07 3.81
C THR A 51 2.69 2.64 3.97
N GLN A 52 3.65 1.85 4.47
CA GLN A 52 5.06 2.25 4.55
C GLN A 52 5.75 2.21 3.18
N PHE A 53 5.15 1.54 2.19
CA PHE A 53 5.70 1.38 0.85
C PHE A 53 4.99 2.29 -0.15
N SER A 54 5.77 2.84 -1.08
CA SER A 54 5.24 3.64 -2.18
C SER A 54 6.04 3.38 -3.46
N ALA A 55 5.64 4.01 -4.57
CA ALA A 55 6.39 3.96 -5.83
C ALA A 55 7.86 4.39 -5.65
N TRP A 56 8.14 5.28 -4.69
CA TRP A 56 9.50 5.71 -4.36
C TRP A 56 10.35 4.56 -3.82
N THR A 57 9.78 3.64 -3.05
CA THR A 57 10.51 2.49 -2.51
C THR A 57 11.06 1.62 -3.65
N PHE A 58 10.25 1.36 -4.68
CA PHE A 58 10.63 0.49 -5.79
C PHE A 58 11.49 1.18 -6.85
N THR A 59 11.42 2.51 -6.95
CA THR A 59 12.18 3.28 -7.95
C THR A 59 13.37 4.00 -7.33
N GLY A 60 13.12 4.93 -6.42
CA GLY A 60 14.12 5.76 -5.75
C GLY A 60 15.01 4.97 -4.79
N ALA A 61 14.42 4.24 -3.84
CA ALA A 61 15.20 3.50 -2.85
C ALA A 61 15.98 2.33 -3.49
N ALA A 62 15.37 1.61 -4.43
CA ALA A 62 16.07 0.58 -5.22
C ALA A 62 17.21 1.18 -6.06
N GLY A 63 16.99 2.34 -6.70
CA GLY A 63 18.05 3.06 -7.41
C GLY A 63 19.18 3.53 -6.50
N ARG A 64 18.86 3.95 -5.27
CA ARG A 64 19.88 4.28 -4.27
C ARG A 64 20.64 3.04 -3.80
N ALA A 65 19.94 1.92 -3.61
CA ALA A 65 20.55 0.65 -3.21
C ALA A 65 21.50 0.11 -4.30
N PHE A 66 21.20 0.36 -5.58
CA PHE A 66 22.09 0.03 -6.68
C PHE A 66 23.43 0.78 -6.60
N ASN A 67 23.44 2.03 -6.14
CA ASN A 67 24.64 2.86 -6.05
C ASN A 67 25.39 2.69 -4.70
N ASP A 68 24.65 2.67 -3.59
CA ASP A 68 25.20 2.70 -2.23
C ASP A 68 25.18 1.33 -1.53
N GLY A 69 24.64 0.29 -2.18
CA GLY A 69 24.50 -1.04 -1.61
C GLY A 69 23.50 -1.10 -0.44
N PHE A 70 23.83 -1.91 0.57
CA PHE A 70 22.91 -2.24 1.67
C PHE A 70 22.64 -1.11 2.66
N VAL A 71 23.29 0.06 2.53
CA VAL A 71 23.08 1.20 3.43
C VAL A 71 21.62 1.66 3.44
N VAL A 72 20.92 1.53 2.31
CA VAL A 72 19.49 1.89 2.18
C VAL A 72 18.60 1.04 3.10
N VAL A 73 19.01 -0.18 3.48
CA VAL A 73 18.27 -1.03 4.43
C VAL A 73 18.14 -0.38 5.80
N ILE A 74 19.13 0.44 6.21
CA ILE A 74 19.09 1.16 7.49
C ILE A 74 17.89 2.11 7.54
N LEU A 75 17.51 2.74 6.41
CA LEU A 75 16.33 3.61 6.35
C LEU A 75 15.04 2.84 6.66
N PHE A 76 14.90 1.62 6.12
CA PHE A 76 13.74 0.77 6.37
C PHE A 76 13.73 0.20 7.79
N LEU A 77 14.89 -0.21 8.31
CA LEU A 77 15.00 -0.68 9.70
C LEU A 77 14.72 0.45 10.70
N ALA A 78 15.29 1.63 10.50
CA ALA A 78 15.05 2.79 11.34
C ALA A 78 13.57 3.21 11.29
N ASN A 79 12.94 3.15 10.11
CA ASN A 79 11.51 3.42 9.97
C ASN A 79 10.66 2.39 10.74
N ALA A 80 11.02 1.11 10.67
CA ALA A 80 10.34 0.06 11.43
C ALA A 80 10.49 0.24 12.95
N PHE A 81 11.68 0.62 13.44
CA PHE A 81 11.90 0.90 14.86
C PHE A 81 11.21 2.17 15.34
N GLY A 82 11.14 3.23 14.52
CA GLY A 82 10.49 4.50 14.88
C GLY A 82 8.96 4.47 14.81
N TYR A 83 8.36 3.41 14.27
CA TYR A 83 6.91 3.21 14.22
C TYR A 83 6.34 2.61 15.52
N PHE A 84 7.21 2.13 16.42
CA PHE A 84 6.89 1.71 17.79
C PHE A 84 7.26 2.81 18.79
#